data_AF-A0A502KT28-F1
#
_entry.id   AF-A0A502KT28-F1
#
_cell.length_a   1.000
_cell.length_b   1.000
_cell.length_c   1.000
_cell.angle_alpha   90.00
_cell.angle_beta   90.00
_cell.angle_gamma   90.00
#
_symmetry.space_group_name_H-M   'P 1'
#
loop_
_entity.id
_entity.type
_entity.pdbx_description
1 polymer ?
#
loop_
_entity_poly.entity_id
_entity_poly.type
_entity_poly.pdbx_seq_one_letter_code
_entity_poly.pdbx_strand_id
1 'polypeptide(L)' 'MKLIMKTEFDNLRLSPFHSYETDSNGDKQVVKIYCGELLIAKKVKLKKSIRYFGIKDYQEYLSPEKE' A
#
# COMPACT_ATOMS: atom_id res chain seq x y z
N MET A 1 -5.97 0.41 -10.11
CA MET A 1 -5.73 -0.17 -8.76
C MET A 1 -6.83 -1.16 -8.43
N LYS A 2 -6.47 -2.30 -7.85
CA LYS A 2 -7.35 -3.43 -7.48
C LYS A 2 -7.55 -3.43 -5.97
N LEU A 3 -8.76 -3.79 -5.50
CA LEU A 3 -9.00 -4.01 -4.07
C LEU A 3 -8.21 -5.23 -3.60
N ILE A 4 -7.46 -5.07 -2.51
CA ILE A 4 -6.64 -6.14 -1.90
C ILE A 4 -7.04 -6.33 -0.44
N MET A 5 -6.63 -7.46 0.14
CA MET A 5 -6.86 -7.71 1.56
C MET A 5 -5.92 -6.88 2.43
N LYS A 6 -6.32 -6.65 3.69
CA LYS A 6 -5.47 -5.97 4.70
C LYS A 6 -4.11 -6.68 4.86
N THR A 7 -4.12 -8.01 4.88
CA THR A 7 -2.92 -8.84 5.03
C THR A 7 -1.92 -8.59 3.91
N GLU A 8 -2.39 -8.50 2.67
CA GLU A 8 -1.52 -8.23 1.51
C GLU A 8 -0.92 -6.82 1.58
N PHE A 9 -1.72 -5.83 1.97
CA PHE A 9 -1.24 -4.47 2.18
C PHE A 9 -0.19 -4.41 3.29
N ASP A 10 -0.43 -5.09 4.41
CA ASP A 10 0.51 -5.11 5.53
C ASP A 10 1.82 -5.80 5.14
N ASN A 11 1.78 -6.88 4.36
CA ASN A 11 2.99 -7.53 3.83
C ASN A 11 3.82 -6.56 2.97
N LEU A 12 3.17 -5.82 2.07
CA LEU A 12 3.86 -4.79 1.27
C LEU A 12 4.43 -3.68 2.16
N ARG A 13 3.71 -3.26 3.21
CA ARG A 13 4.13 -2.18 4.10
C ARG A 13 5.30 -2.58 5.00
N LEU A 14 5.34 -3.83 5.44
CA LEU A 14 6.36 -4.37 6.34
C LEU A 14 7.66 -4.72 5.61
N SER A 15 7.65 -4.74 4.27
CA SER A 15 8.86 -4.94 3.48
C SER A 15 9.87 -3.79 3.70
N PRO A 16 11.13 -4.09 4.03
CA PRO A 16 12.17 -3.07 4.23
C PRO A 16 12.56 -2.34 2.94
N PHE A 17 12.21 -2.88 1.78
CA PHE A 17 12.52 -2.31 0.45
C PHE A 17 11.50 -1.26 0.00
N HIS A 18 10.40 -1.10 0.74
CA HIS A 18 9.35 -0.16 0.37
C HIS A 18 9.34 1.05 1.30
N SER A 19 9.14 2.22 0.70
CA SER A 19 8.85 3.42 1.44
C SER A 19 7.33 3.60 1.55
N TYR A 20 6.88 4.27 2.59
CA TYR A 20 5.48 4.65 2.69
C TYR A 20 5.33 6.10 3.10
N GLU A 21 4.35 6.75 2.50
CA GLU A 21 3.95 8.11 2.79
C GLU A 21 2.56 8.08 3.43
N THR A 22 2.32 8.92 4.43
CA THR A 22 0.99 9.08 5.01
C THR A 22 0.54 10.52 4.86
N ASP A 23 -0.60 10.70 4.19
CA ASP A 23 -1.30 11.96 4.04
C ASP A 23 -2.60 11.88 4.85
N SER A 24 -2.86 12.91 5.66
CA SER A 24 -4.07 13.01 6.47
C SER A 24 -4.67 14.40 6.32
N ASN A 25 -5.93 14.45 5.87
CA ASN A 25 -6.72 15.66 5.76
C ASN A 25 -8.09 15.44 6.40
N GLY A 26 -8.25 15.95 7.62
CA GLY A 26 -9.46 15.79 8.42
C GLY A 26 -9.88 14.32 8.57
N ASP A 27 -11.05 13.98 8.04
CA ASP A 27 -11.64 12.64 8.10
C ASP A 27 -11.03 11.63 7.11
N LYS A 28 -10.14 12.10 6.21
CA LYS A 28 -9.52 11.27 5.18
C LYS A 28 -8.05 11.04 5.52
N GLN A 29 -7.64 9.78 5.57
CA GLN A 29 -6.24 9.39 5.68
C GLN A 29 -5.90 8.47 4.50
N VAL A 30 -4.80 8.78 3.81
CA VAL A 30 -4.27 7.99 2.71
C VAL A 30 -2.86 7.58 3.07
N VAL A 31 -2.59 6.27 3.11
CA VAL A 31 -1.23 5.74 3.20
C VAL A 31 -0.86 5.20 1.84
N LYS A 32 0.24 5.64 1.27
CA LYS A 32 0.76 5.19 -0.02
C LYS A 32 2.03 4.40 0.23
N ILE A 33 2.21 3.29 -0.49
CA ILE A 33 3.40 2.44 -0.43
C ILE A 33 4.06 2.51 -1.80
N TYR A 34 5.36 2.81 -1.79
CA TYR A 34 6.18 2.98 -2.95
C TYR A 34 7.33 1.97 -2.95
N CYS A 35 7.64 1.44 -4.12
CA CYS A 35 8.89 0.73 -4.39
C CYS A 35 9.73 1.63 -5.31
N GLY A 36 10.76 2.28 -4.76
CA GLY A 36 11.43 3.38 -5.43
C GLY A 36 10.46 4.54 -5.72
N GLU A 37 10.25 4.85 -6.99
CA GLU A 37 9.31 5.90 -7.44
C GLU A 37 7.91 5.36 -7.78
N LEU A 38 7.74 4.03 -7.81
CA LEU A 38 6.49 3.40 -8.25
C LEU A 38 5.51 3.21 -7.09
N LEU A 39 4.30 3.76 -7.21
CA LEU A 39 3.21 3.51 -6.26
C LEU A 39 2.64 2.09 -6.45
N ILE A 40 2.97 1.19 -5.53
CA ILE A 40 2.56 -0.23 -5.60
C ILE A 40 1.25 -0.51 -4.85
N ALA A 41 0.98 0.23 -3.77
CA ALA A 41 -0.24 0.05 -3.00
C ALA A 41 -0.64 1.33 -2.26
N LYS A 42 -1.92 1.44 -1.88
CA LYS A 42 -2.41 2.49 -0.99
C LYS A 42 -3.56 2.00 -0.11
N LYS A 43 -3.63 2.54 1.10
CA LYS A 43 -4.76 2.45 2.01
C LYS A 43 -5.49 3.78 2.00
N VAL A 44 -6.81 3.75 1.84
CA VAL A 44 -7.67 4.93 1.98
C VAL A 44 -8.62 4.68 3.13
N LYS A 45 -8.50 5.49 4.18
CA LYS A 45 -9.45 5.58 5.27
C LYS A 45 -10.27 6.85 5.11
N LEU A 46 -11.59 6.72 5.09
CA LEU A 46 -12.53 7.83 5.06
C LEU A 46 -13.53 7.62 6.19
N LYS A 47 -13.50 8.49 7.20
CA LYS A 47 -14.27 8.34 8.45
C LYS A 47 -14.03 6.96 9.08
N LYS A 48 -15.04 6.07 9.05
CA LYS A 48 -14.98 4.70 9.57
C LYS A 48 -14.68 3.64 8.50
N SER A 49 -14.71 3.99 7.21
CA SER A 49 -14.47 3.04 6.12
C SER A 49 -12.98 2.98 5.78
N ILE A 50 -12.43 1.77 5.65
CA ILE A 50 -11.04 1.53 5.25
C ILE A 50 -11.06 0.64 4.03
N ARG A 51 -10.30 1.01 3.00
CA ARG A 51 -10.11 0.21 1.80
C ARG A 51 -8.62 0.13 1.46
N TYR A 52 -8.19 -1.03 1.02
CA TYR A 52 -6.81 -1.28 0.60
C TYR A 52 -6.80 -1.52 -0.91
N PHE A 53 -5.80 -0.95 -1.56
CA PHE A 53 -5.67 -0.98 -3.01
C PHE A 53 -4.24 -1.33 -3.38
N GLY A 54 -4.06 -2.25 -4.33
CA GLY A 54 -2.79 -2.56 -4.97
C GLY A 54 -2.80 -2.20 -6.46
N ILE A 55 -1.64 -2.16 -7.10
CA ILE A 55 -1.54 -2.27 -8.56
C ILE A 55 -1.93 -3.68 -9.02
N LYS A 56 -2.02 -3.95 -10.32
CA LYS A 56 -2.43 -5.27 -10.82
C LYS A 56 -1.39 -6.34 -10.43
N ASP A 57 -0.12 -5.98 -10.52
CA ASP A 57 1.03 -6.87 -10.35
C ASP A 57 1.71 -6.69 -8.99
N TYR A 58 0.95 -6.28 -7.97
CA TYR A 58 1.45 -6.04 -6.61
C TYR A 58 2.09 -7.29 -5.98
N GLN A 59 1.69 -8.48 -6.44
CA GLN A 59 2.21 -9.76 -5.96
C GLN A 59 3.70 -9.91 -6.25
N GLU A 60 4.21 -9.30 -7.33
CA GLU A 60 5.64 -9.30 -7.65
C GLU A 60 6.47 -8.57 -6.60
N TYR A 61 5.85 -7.67 -5.84
CA TYR A 61 6.49 -6.88 -4.79
C TYR A 61 6.29 -7.50 -3.39
N LEU A 62 5.56 -8.62 -3.26
CA LEU A 62 5.45 -9.34 -1.99
C LEU A 62 6.71 -10.16 -1.68
N SER A 63 7.49 -10.49 -2.70
CA SER A 63 8.74 -11.24 -2.58
C SER A 63 9.90 -10.27 -2.33
N PRO A 64 10.64 -10.39 -1.21
CA PRO A 64 11.83 -9.58 -0.96
C PRO A 64 13.01 -9.92 -1.87
N GLU A 65 12.92 -10.97 -2.69
CA GLU A 65 14.00 -11.47 -3.53
C GLU A 65 13.68 -11.27 -5.02
N LYS A 66 14.19 -10.17 -5.56
CA LYS A 66 14.76 -10.19 -6.92
C LYS A 66 16.20 -9.69 -6.81
N GLU A 67 17.05 -10.53 -6.21
CA GLU A 67 18.49 -10.69 -6.52
C GLU A 67 19.03 -11.96 -5.86
#